data_AF-A0AAV6BFD8-F1
#
_entry.id   AF-A0AAV6BFD8-F1
#
_cell.length_a   1.000
_cell.length_b   1.000
_cell.length_c   1.000
_cell.angle_alpha   90.00
_cell.angle_beta   90.00
_cell.angle_gamma   90.00
#
_symmetry.space_group_name_H-M   'P 1'
#
loop_
_entity.id
_entity.type
_entity.pdbx_description
1 polymer ?
#
loop_
_entity_poly.entity_id
_entity_poly.type
_entity_poly.pdbx_seq_one_letter_code
_entity_poly.pdbx_strand_id
1 'polypeptide(L)'
;MRGLSGWLARRRVRRLTVGTAPADVLLQSAAVLRHFGARVLRYDMDDGTLEARLAAGARLRLAAVEETDGTRVTLETAGADWHGVARTLASELAREGVA
;
A
#
# COMPACT_ATOMS: atom_id res chain seq x y z
N MET A 1 5.77 19.62 -2.10
CA MET A 1 4.65 18.82 -2.64
C MET A 1 4.70 18.85 -4.18
N ARG A 2 5.44 17.94 -4.80
CA ARG A 2 5.52 17.69 -6.26
C ARG A 2 5.27 16.18 -6.45
N GLY A 3 4.58 15.62 -7.43
CA GLY A 3 3.77 16.11 -8.53
C GLY A 3 2.86 14.97 -8.99
N LEU A 4 1.56 15.24 -9.16
CA LEU A 4 0.58 14.31 -9.72
C LEU A 4 0.63 14.42 -11.25
N SER A 5 1.71 13.94 -11.86
CA SER A 5 1.88 14.01 -13.31
C SER A 5 1.91 12.60 -13.92
N GLY A 6 0.70 12.16 -14.29
CA GLY A 6 0.42 11.59 -15.60
C GLY A 6 0.89 10.16 -15.88
N TRP A 7 0.03 9.18 -15.61
CA TRP A 7 -0.18 8.01 -16.49
C TRP A 7 -1.64 7.56 -16.41
N LEU A 8 -2.36 7.66 -17.53
CA LEU A 8 -3.80 7.46 -17.71
C LEU A 8 -4.25 5.98 -17.69
N ALA A 9 -3.80 5.21 -16.69
CA ALA A 9 -4.49 3.99 -16.31
C ALA A 9 -5.52 4.34 -15.22
N ARG A 10 -6.66 3.63 -15.16
CA ARG A 10 -7.69 3.81 -14.11
C ARG A 10 -7.05 3.64 -12.73
N ARG A 11 -6.59 4.74 -12.14
CA ARG A 11 -5.91 4.75 -10.84
C ARG A 11 -6.97 4.75 -9.75
N ARG A 12 -6.96 3.74 -8.89
CA ARG A 12 -7.85 3.65 -7.73
C ARG A 12 -7.06 3.96 -6.47
N VAL A 13 -7.63 4.79 -5.61
CA VAL A 13 -7.04 5.17 -4.32
C VAL A 13 -7.94 4.69 -3.19
N ARG A 14 -7.36 4.03 -2.20
CA ARG A 14 -8.02 3.66 -0.94
C ARG A 14 -7.23 4.23 0.23
N ARG A 15 -7.93 4.66 1.28
CA ARG A 15 -7.34 5.16 2.51
C ARG A 15 -7.94 4.43 3.70
N LEU A 16 -7.12 4.14 4.70
CA LEU A 16 -7.52 3.59 5.98
C LEU A 16 -6.57 4.10 7.07
N THR A 17 -7.05 4.13 8.31
CA THR A 17 -6.25 4.41 9.50
C THR A 17 -6.06 3.09 10.25
N VAL A 18 -4.85 2.82 10.71
CA VAL A 18 -4.50 1.63 11.51
C VAL A 18 -3.73 2.04 12.76
N GLY A 19 -3.85 1.26 13.84
CA GLY A 19 -3.13 1.53 15.10
C GLY A 19 -1.64 1.17 15.06
N THR A 20 -1.20 0.50 14.00
CA THR A 20 0.18 0.03 13.83
C THR A 20 1.12 1.16 13.38
N ALA A 21 2.36 1.19 13.86
CA ALA A 21 3.36 2.19 13.47
C ALA A 21 3.68 2.15 11.96
N PRO A 22 4.07 3.27 11.31
CA PRO A 22 4.26 3.32 9.87
C PRO A 22 5.28 2.29 9.35
N ALA A 23 6.39 2.12 10.06
CA ALA A 23 7.43 1.15 9.73
C ALA A 23 6.88 -0.29 9.66
N ASP A 24 6.08 -0.68 10.64
CA ASP A 24 5.49 -2.01 10.74
C ASP A 24 4.43 -2.23 9.65
N VAL A 25 3.62 -1.21 9.35
CA VAL A 25 2.69 -1.23 8.21
C VAL A 25 3.43 -1.53 6.91
N LEU A 26 4.56 -0.87 6.68
CA LEU A 26 5.38 -1.12 5.48
C LEU A 26 5.92 -2.55 5.44
N LEU A 27 6.46 -3.05 6.56
CA LEU A 27 6.99 -4.42 6.70
C LEU A 27 5.91 -5.48 6.42
N GLN A 28 4.77 -5.38 7.11
CA GLN A 28 3.62 -6.26 6.94
C GLN A 28 3.11 -6.23 5.50
N SER A 29 2.97 -5.04 4.92
CA SER A 29 2.52 -4.88 3.54
C SER A 29 3.48 -5.52 2.55
N ALA A 30 4.79 -5.38 2.75
CA ALA A 30 5.78 -6.03 1.91
C ALA A 30 5.68 -7.57 2.00
N ALA A 31 5.46 -8.12 3.20
CA ALA A 31 5.27 -9.55 3.39
C ALA A 31 4.02 -10.08 2.68
N VAL A 32 2.87 -9.42 2.87
CA VAL A 32 1.60 -9.77 2.20
C VAL A 32 1.74 -9.69 0.68
N LEU A 33 2.35 -8.62 0.16
CA LEU A 33 2.54 -8.47 -1.28
C LEU A 33 3.45 -9.56 -1.87
N ARG A 34 4.55 -9.92 -1.19
CA ARG A 34 5.41 -11.03 -1.60
C ARG A 34 4.66 -12.37 -1.60
N HIS A 35 3.80 -12.61 -0.62
CA HIS A 35 2.96 -13.81 -0.56
C HIS A 35 2.02 -13.90 -1.78
N PHE A 36 1.50 -12.77 -2.26
CA PHE A 36 0.70 -12.69 -3.49
C PHE A 36 1.53 -12.68 -4.80
N GLY A 37 2.83 -12.96 -4.73
CA GLY A 37 3.71 -12.98 -5.91
C GLY A 37 4.06 -11.59 -6.46
N ALA A 38 3.87 -10.53 -5.67
CA ALA A 38 4.33 -9.20 -6.04
C ALA A 38 5.85 -9.11 -5.96
N ARG A 39 6.44 -8.42 -6.94
CA ARG A 39 7.83 -7.97 -6.87
C ARG A 39 7.85 -6.58 -6.24
N VAL A 40 8.42 -6.46 -5.04
CA VAL A 40 8.72 -5.15 -4.44
C VAL A 40 9.76 -4.44 -5.31
N LEU A 41 9.45 -3.23 -5.75
CA LEU A 41 10.29 -2.39 -6.60
C LEU A 41 11.05 -1.32 -5.79
N ARG A 42 10.36 -0.69 -4.84
CA ARG A 42 10.91 0.33 -3.94
C ARG A 42 10.36 0.11 -2.55
N TYR A 43 11.22 0.27 -1.56
CA TYR A 43 10.89 0.20 -0.15
C TYR A 43 11.70 1.27 0.55
N ASP A 44 11.03 2.32 1.00
CA ASP A 44 11.65 3.51 1.59
C ASP A 44 11.00 3.77 2.95
N MET A 45 11.73 3.43 3.99
CA MET A 45 11.27 3.57 5.37
C MET A 45 11.29 5.02 5.84
N ASP A 46 12.19 5.83 5.27
CA ASP A 46 12.34 7.24 5.63
C ASP A 46 11.19 8.07 5.05
N ASP A 47 10.83 7.79 3.78
CA ASP A 47 9.68 8.43 3.11
C ASP A 47 8.32 7.81 3.49
N GLY A 48 8.32 6.68 4.21
CA GLY A 48 7.08 5.96 4.54
C GLY A 48 6.41 5.33 3.31
N THR A 49 7.16 4.87 2.31
CA THR A 49 6.59 4.39 1.04
C THR A 49 7.06 3.00 0.59
N LEU A 50 6.14 2.27 -0.04
CA LEU A 50 6.37 0.96 -0.64
C LEU A 50 5.77 0.94 -2.04
N GLU A 51 6.53 0.48 -3.03
CA GLU A 51 6.05 0.26 -4.39
C GLU A 51 6.29 -1.19 -4.80
N ALA A 52 5.27 -1.82 -5.38
CA ALA A 52 5.33 -3.19 -5.86
C ALA A 52 4.72 -3.32 -7.26
N ARG A 53 5.29 -4.23 -8.04
CA ARG A 53 4.78 -4.67 -9.33
C ARG A 53 4.20 -6.06 -9.23
N LEU A 54 3.13 -6.26 -9.96
CA LEU A 54 2.32 -7.47 -9.92
C LEU A 54 2.24 -8.13 -11.29
N ALA A 55 1.61 -9.30 -11.33
CA ALA A 55 1.31 -10.00 -12.57
C ALA A 55 0.56 -9.08 -13.56
N ALA A 56 0.77 -9.30 -14.85
CA ALA A 56 0.23 -8.48 -15.95
C ALA A 56 0.63 -6.98 -15.93
N GLY A 57 1.66 -6.59 -15.16
CA GLY A 57 2.22 -5.24 -15.20
C GLY A 57 1.51 -4.20 -14.34
N ALA A 58 0.56 -4.60 -13.49
CA ALA A 58 -0.06 -3.71 -12.52
C ALA A 58 0.94 -3.21 -11.47
N ARG A 59 0.74 -1.98 -11.00
CA ARG A 59 1.55 -1.36 -9.94
C ARG A 59 0.67 -1.02 -8.73
N LEU A 60 1.23 -1.24 -7.55
CA LEU A 60 0.69 -0.80 -6.28
C LEU A 60 1.70 0.11 -5.60
N ARG A 61 1.25 1.27 -5.15
CA ARG A 61 2.00 2.16 -4.26
C ARG A 61 1.26 2.27 -2.94
N LEU A 62 2.01 2.17 -1.86
CA LEU A 62 1.54 2.34 -0.51
C LEU A 62 2.34 3.48 0.14
N ALA A 63 1.62 4.35 0.84
CA ALA A 63 2.21 5.35 1.72
C ALA A 63 1.62 5.17 3.13
N ALA A 64 2.49 5.13 4.12
CA ALA A 64 2.15 5.06 5.54
C ALA A 64 2.65 6.34 6.20
N VAL A 65 1.72 7.14 6.73
CA VAL A 65 2.03 8.44 7.35
C VAL A 65 1.48 8.42 8.77
N GLU A 66 2.33 8.77 9.73
CA GLU A 66 1.91 8.93 11.12
C GLU A 66 0.96 10.14 11.25
N GLU A 67 -0.15 9.93 11.94
CA GLU A 67 -1.15 10.93 12.27
C GLU A 67 -1.52 10.81 13.76
N THR A 68 -2.26 11.79 14.30
CA THR A 68 -2.65 11.82 15.71
C THR A 68 -3.39 10.55 16.18
N ASP A 69 -4.19 9.95 15.30
CA ASP A 69 -5.06 8.80 15.62
C ASP A 69 -4.47 7.46 15.14
N GLY A 70 -3.18 7.42 14.82
CA GLY A 70 -2.47 6.24 14.30
C GLY A 70 -1.88 6.48 12.91
N THR A 71 -1.65 5.41 12.15
CA THR A 71 -1.03 5.51 10.82
C THR A 71 -2.09 5.58 9.73
N ARG A 72 -2.08 6.66 8.94
CA ARG A 72 -2.85 6.75 7.70
C ARG A 72 -2.12 5.99 6.60
N VAL A 73 -2.78 4.96 6.09
CA VAL A 73 -2.32 4.15 4.96
C VAL A 73 -3.08 4.57 3.71
N THR A 74 -2.35 4.97 2.68
CA THR A 74 -2.88 5.24 1.35
C THR A 74 -2.40 4.17 0.38
N LEU A 75 -3.35 3.47 -0.25
CA LEU A 75 -3.11 2.47 -1.28
C LEU A 75 -3.53 3.02 -2.63
N GLU A 76 -2.61 3.01 -3.58
CA GLU A 76 -2.86 3.44 -4.95
C GLU A 76 -2.55 2.29 -5.91
N THR A 77 -3.51 1.94 -6.77
CA THR A 77 -3.33 0.88 -7.76
C THR A 77 -3.50 1.41 -9.18
N ALA A 78 -2.69 0.92 -10.11
CA ALA A 78 -2.79 1.19 -11.54
C ALA A 78 -2.68 -0.12 -12.32
N GLY A 79 -3.67 -0.44 -13.16
CA GLY A 79 -3.73 -1.68 -13.95
C GLY A 79 -5.10 -2.37 -13.87
N ALA A 80 -5.21 -3.59 -14.45
CA ALA A 80 -6.44 -4.40 -14.45
C ALA A 80 -6.91 -4.75 -13.02
N ASP A 81 -8.15 -5.24 -12.87
CA ASP A 81 -8.96 -5.14 -11.65
C ASP A 81 -8.36 -5.79 -10.39
N TRP A 82 -7.82 -4.94 -9.51
CA TRP A 82 -7.09 -5.30 -8.29
C TRP A 82 -7.90 -5.09 -7.00
N HIS A 83 -9.23 -4.98 -7.12
CA HIS A 83 -10.11 -4.76 -5.97
C HIS A 83 -9.98 -5.87 -4.91
N GLY A 84 -9.74 -7.12 -5.33
CA GLY A 84 -9.56 -8.26 -4.43
C GLY A 84 -8.33 -8.11 -3.54
N VAL A 85 -7.14 -7.95 -4.12
CA VAL A 85 -5.90 -7.90 -3.34
C VAL A 85 -5.79 -6.63 -2.50
N ALA A 86 -6.24 -5.47 -3.00
CA ALA A 86 -6.28 -4.25 -2.20
C ALA A 86 -7.25 -4.37 -1.01
N ARG A 87 -8.36 -5.10 -1.17
CA ARG A 87 -9.28 -5.43 -0.08
C ARG A 87 -8.64 -6.40 0.91
N THR A 88 -8.00 -7.47 0.44
CA THR A 88 -7.33 -8.45 1.31
C THR A 88 -6.21 -7.79 2.12
N LEU A 89 -5.38 -6.96 1.48
CA LEU A 89 -4.33 -6.21 2.17
C LEU A 89 -4.91 -5.28 3.24
N ALA A 90 -5.97 -4.52 2.92
CA ALA A 90 -6.64 -3.67 3.89
C ALA A 90 -7.26 -4.48 5.05
N SER A 91 -7.81 -5.67 4.76
CA SER A 91 -8.37 -6.55 5.77
C SER A 91 -7.30 -7.17 6.68
N GLU A 92 -6.15 -7.61 6.17
CA GLU A 92 -5.05 -8.12 6.99
C GLU A 92 -4.45 -7.02 7.87
N LEU A 93 -4.22 -5.83 7.32
CA LEU A 93 -3.72 -4.69 8.10
C LEU A 93 -4.70 -4.28 9.22
N ALA A 94 -6.01 -4.30 8.93
CA ALA A 94 -7.02 -4.04 9.95
C ALA A 94 -7.09 -5.15 11.01
N ARG A 95 -6.81 -6.41 10.65
CA ARG A 95 -6.84 -7.55 11.57
C ARG A 95 -5.63 -7.57 12.51
N GLU A 96 -4.45 -7.17 12.02
CA GLU A 96 -3.22 -7.09 12.82
C GLU A 96 -3.09 -5.78 13.61
N GLY A 97 -3.81 -4.72 13.22
CA GLY A 97 -3.86 -3.43 13.92
C GLY A 97 -4.96 -3.30 14.99
N VAL A 98 -5.69 -4.39 15.28
CA VAL A 98 -6.61 -4.49 16.43
C VAL A 98 -5.91 -5.35 17.48
N ALA A 99 -4.96 -4.74 18.20
CA ALA A 99 -4.35 -5.31 19.39
C ALA A 99 -4.23 -4.20 20.44
#